data_AF-A0AA95JD23-F1
#
_entry.id   AF-A0AA95JD23-F1
#
_cell.length_a   1.000
_cell.length_b   1.000
_cell.length_c   1.000
_cell.angle_alpha   90.00
_cell.angle_beta   90.00
_cell.angle_gamma   90.00
#
_symmetry.space_group_name_H-M   'P 1'
#
loop_
_entity.id
_entity.type
_entity.pdbx_description
1 polymer ?
#
loop_
_entity_poly.entity_id
_entity_poly.type
_entity_poly.pdbx_seq_one_letter_code
_entity_poly.pdbx_strand_id
1 'polypeptide(L)'
;MLIKDIEMALTLAESKGWKPGGESISRNALIHLLRRLEKTTTELRILQLGSSQTVFVWEALRSLDLLPVEVIVIEHDPIRASQLLTNTTSMTGITLNWNSLKQVTDGECEQLFSEPAEASERWGTIGKSVPLNQYQHYTIRNTFYGEAHQIPLLHNKIDVLIVDGPHGNGRSFAFPIFSSLLKKDALVLIDDFDHYPFAADLERIFSFDEIYKDVWEDQHWLLVRLTGGKIEAKAMLQQ
;
A
#
# COMPACT_ATOMS: atom_id res chain seq x y z
N MET A 1 -2.61 -15.19 -13.50
CA MET A 1 -2.49 -16.49 -12.79
C MET A 1 -3.79 -17.30 -12.89
N LEU A 2 -3.76 -18.64 -12.85
CA LEU A 2 -4.99 -19.45 -12.80
C LEU A 2 -5.62 -19.42 -11.41
N ILE A 3 -6.95 -19.49 -11.31
CA ILE A 3 -7.66 -19.50 -10.01
C ILE A 3 -7.17 -20.61 -9.10
N LYS A 4 -6.93 -21.81 -9.63
CA LYS A 4 -6.43 -22.94 -8.84
C LYS A 4 -5.08 -22.66 -8.15
N ASP A 5 -4.21 -21.89 -8.81
CA ASP A 5 -2.88 -21.57 -8.29
C ASP A 5 -3.02 -20.54 -7.17
N ILE A 6 -3.91 -19.56 -7.36
CA ILE A 6 -4.28 -18.58 -6.34
C ILE A 6 -4.84 -19.30 -5.11
N GLU A 7 -5.85 -20.16 -5.28
CA GLU A 7 -6.46 -20.89 -4.16
C GLU A 7 -5.44 -21.76 -3.42
N MET A 8 -4.53 -22.42 -4.14
CA MET A 8 -3.45 -23.20 -3.53
C MET A 8 -2.54 -22.32 -2.64
N ALA A 9 -2.16 -21.13 -3.10
CA ALA A 9 -1.37 -20.20 -2.32
C ALA A 9 -2.15 -19.67 -1.10
N LEU A 10 -3.43 -19.35 -1.27
CA LEU A 10 -4.29 -18.87 -0.19
C LEU A 10 -4.48 -19.95 0.89
N THR A 11 -4.73 -21.21 0.51
CA THR A 11 -4.81 -22.33 1.47
C THR A 11 -3.49 -22.56 2.20
N LEU A 12 -2.35 -22.46 1.51
CA LEU A 12 -1.04 -22.55 2.16
C LEU A 12 -0.84 -21.40 3.16
N ALA A 13 -1.19 -20.18 2.79
CA ALA A 13 -1.11 -19.02 3.68
C ALA A 13 -1.99 -19.19 4.92
N GLU A 14 -3.22 -19.69 4.76
CA GLU A 14 -4.12 -19.99 5.89
C GLU A 14 -3.50 -21.01 6.86
N SER A 15 -2.88 -22.06 6.33
CA SER A 15 -2.18 -23.06 7.16
C SER A 15 -0.99 -22.49 7.95
N LYS A 16 -0.42 -21.36 7.48
CA LYS A 16 0.68 -20.64 8.13
C LYS A 16 0.19 -19.54 9.08
N GLY A 17 -1.12 -19.32 9.16
CA GLY A 17 -1.73 -18.40 10.12
C GLY A 17 -2.36 -17.16 9.51
N TRP A 18 -2.40 -17.02 8.18
CA TRP A 18 -3.23 -15.98 7.55
C TRP A 18 -4.70 -16.24 7.80
N LYS A 19 -5.43 -15.20 8.22
CA LYS A 19 -6.88 -15.23 8.39
C LYS A 19 -7.48 -14.17 7.47
N PRO A 20 -8.20 -14.55 6.40
CA PRO A 20 -8.84 -13.56 5.52
C PRO A 20 -9.90 -12.77 6.28
N GLY A 21 -9.89 -11.45 6.11
CA GLY A 21 -10.86 -10.53 6.74
C GLY A 21 -10.48 -10.09 8.16
N GLY A 22 -11.36 -9.29 8.77
CA GLY A 22 -11.08 -8.63 10.05
C GLY A 22 -10.00 -7.57 9.88
N GLU A 23 -8.86 -7.70 10.59
CA GLU A 23 -7.68 -6.82 10.45
C GLU A 23 -6.75 -7.20 9.28
N SER A 24 -7.23 -7.97 8.30
CA SER A 24 -6.46 -8.41 7.14
C SER A 24 -7.25 -8.30 5.85
N ILE A 25 -6.53 -8.18 4.73
CA ILE A 25 -7.11 -8.15 3.38
C ILE A 25 -8.05 -9.34 3.15
N SER A 26 -9.23 -9.06 2.58
CA SER A 26 -10.22 -10.07 2.28
C SER A 26 -9.72 -11.06 1.23
N ARG A 27 -10.24 -12.30 1.28
CA ARG A 27 -9.92 -13.34 0.27
C ARG A 27 -10.27 -12.84 -1.13
N ASN A 28 -11.43 -12.22 -1.30
CA ASN A 28 -11.90 -11.75 -2.60
C ASN A 28 -11.02 -10.64 -3.16
N ALA A 29 -10.66 -9.65 -2.34
CA ALA A 29 -9.76 -8.57 -2.75
C ALA A 29 -8.41 -9.12 -3.24
N LEU A 30 -7.83 -10.09 -2.52
CA LEU A 30 -6.60 -10.76 -2.96
C LEU A 30 -6.79 -11.57 -4.25
N ILE A 31 -7.87 -12.34 -4.40
CA ILE A 31 -8.14 -13.07 -5.64
C ILE A 31 -8.19 -12.08 -6.81
N HIS A 32 -8.93 -10.98 -6.66
CA HIS A 32 -9.06 -9.97 -7.71
C HIS A 32 -7.72 -9.31 -8.04
N LEU A 33 -6.89 -8.99 -7.04
CA LEU A 33 -5.54 -8.47 -7.23
C LEU A 33 -4.63 -9.49 -7.96
N LEU A 34 -4.52 -10.72 -7.43
CA LEU A 34 -3.62 -11.76 -7.95
C LEU A 34 -3.98 -12.23 -9.36
N ARG A 35 -5.27 -12.17 -9.74
CA ARG A 35 -5.69 -12.45 -11.13
C ARG A 35 -5.13 -11.46 -12.14
N ARG A 36 -4.80 -10.24 -11.71
CA ARG A 36 -4.23 -9.18 -12.57
C ARG A 36 -2.71 -9.21 -12.61
N LEU A 37 -2.07 -9.97 -11.72
CA LEU A 37 -0.64 -10.22 -11.79
C LEU A 37 -0.36 -11.30 -12.84
N GLU A 38 0.44 -10.92 -13.82
CA GLU A 38 0.92 -11.83 -14.86
C GLU A 38 2.11 -12.62 -14.33
N LYS A 39 2.22 -13.89 -14.74
CA LYS A 39 3.41 -14.67 -14.43
C LYS A 39 4.55 -14.09 -15.27
N THR A 40 5.48 -13.43 -14.60
CA THR A 40 6.65 -12.81 -15.20
C THR A 40 7.92 -13.46 -14.66
N THR A 41 9.01 -13.39 -15.43
CA THR A 41 10.35 -13.75 -14.98
C THR A 41 11.01 -12.65 -14.14
N THR A 42 10.48 -11.43 -14.18
CA THR A 42 10.98 -10.30 -13.39
C THR A 42 10.29 -10.25 -12.04
N GLU A 43 11.04 -10.00 -10.98
CA GLU A 43 10.48 -9.84 -9.63
C GLU A 43 9.48 -8.67 -9.59
N LEU A 44 8.27 -8.96 -9.09
CA LEU A 44 7.21 -7.99 -8.85
C LEU A 44 7.45 -7.32 -7.50
N ARG A 45 7.34 -5.99 -7.46
CA ARG A 45 7.55 -5.23 -6.22
C ARG A 45 6.25 -4.73 -5.63
N ILE A 46 6.07 -5.01 -4.36
CA ILE A 46 4.85 -4.72 -3.61
C ILE A 46 5.22 -3.80 -2.46
N LEU A 47 4.55 -2.66 -2.37
CA LEU A 47 4.58 -1.80 -1.20
C LEU A 47 3.25 -1.96 -0.46
N GLN A 48 3.31 -2.45 0.78
CA GLN A 48 2.16 -2.66 1.63
C GLN A 48 2.22 -1.72 2.84
N LEU A 49 1.16 -0.94 3.02
CA LEU A 49 0.99 -0.02 4.13
C LEU A 49 0.08 -0.68 5.16
N GLY A 50 0.58 -0.93 6.37
CA GLY A 50 -0.09 -1.71 7.41
C GLY A 50 0.37 -3.17 7.41
N SER A 51 0.71 -3.68 8.60
CA SER A 51 1.05 -5.09 8.80
C SER A 51 -0.21 -5.93 9.00
N SER A 52 -0.81 -6.35 7.89
CA SER A 52 -1.73 -7.47 7.90
C SER A 52 -0.98 -8.79 7.75
N GLN A 53 -1.65 -9.89 8.10
CA GLN A 53 -1.16 -11.25 7.92
C GLN A 53 -0.98 -11.64 6.43
N THR A 54 -1.29 -10.74 5.50
CA THR A 54 -1.11 -10.92 4.06
C THR A 54 0.33 -11.27 3.65
N VAL A 55 1.34 -11.00 4.50
CA VAL A 55 2.72 -11.47 4.27
C VAL A 55 2.82 -12.97 4.01
N PHE A 56 1.96 -13.78 4.64
CA PHE A 56 1.94 -15.23 4.42
C PHE A 56 1.44 -15.60 3.02
N VAL A 57 0.60 -14.76 2.41
CA VAL A 57 0.14 -14.93 1.02
C VAL A 57 1.30 -14.68 0.06
N TRP A 58 2.08 -13.63 0.28
CA TRP A 58 3.26 -13.33 -0.53
C TRP A 58 4.32 -14.43 -0.42
N GLU A 59 4.57 -14.91 0.80
CA GLU A 59 5.50 -16.02 1.04
C GLU A 59 5.00 -17.34 0.42
N ALA A 60 3.69 -17.62 0.46
CA ALA A 60 3.10 -18.78 -0.21
C ALA A 60 3.27 -18.70 -1.72
N LEU A 61 3.00 -17.54 -2.34
CA LEU A 61 3.18 -17.32 -3.77
C LEU A 61 4.63 -17.53 -4.23
N ARG A 62 5.59 -17.09 -3.42
CA ARG A 62 7.02 -17.26 -3.69
C ARG A 62 7.47 -18.70 -3.49
N SER A 63 7.10 -19.34 -2.38
CA SER A 63 7.49 -20.73 -2.06
C SER A 63 6.91 -21.77 -3.02
N LEU A 64 5.77 -21.46 -3.64
CA LEU A 64 5.15 -22.29 -4.68
C LEU A 64 5.62 -21.97 -6.11
N ASP A 65 6.59 -21.05 -6.27
CA ASP A 65 7.08 -20.57 -7.58
C ASP A 65 5.95 -20.07 -8.51
N LEU A 66 4.94 -19.45 -7.90
CA LEU A 66 3.80 -18.89 -8.62
C LEU A 66 4.08 -17.46 -9.06
N LEU A 67 4.69 -16.66 -8.17
CA LEU A 67 5.16 -15.30 -8.47
C LEU A 67 6.49 -15.01 -7.75
N PRO A 68 7.49 -14.46 -8.45
CA PRO A 68 8.64 -13.85 -7.80
C PRO A 68 8.22 -12.48 -7.25
N VAL A 69 8.09 -12.36 -5.92
CA VAL A 69 7.69 -11.11 -5.26
C VAL A 69 8.74 -10.60 -4.29
N GLU A 70 8.98 -9.29 -4.30
CA GLU A 70 9.70 -8.53 -3.29
C GLU A 70 8.69 -7.58 -2.61
N VAL A 71 8.51 -7.75 -1.30
CA VAL A 71 7.49 -7.04 -0.52
C VAL A 71 8.17 -6.15 0.50
N ILE A 72 7.79 -4.88 0.50
CA ILE A 72 8.08 -3.96 1.59
C ILE A 72 6.80 -3.70 2.35
N VAL A 73 6.80 -4.00 3.64
CA VAL A 73 5.71 -3.70 4.56
C VAL A 73 6.11 -2.51 5.42
N ILE A 74 5.23 -1.53 5.59
CA ILE A 74 5.38 -0.45 6.56
C ILE A 74 4.38 -0.65 7.69
N GLU A 75 4.86 -0.70 8.93
CA GLU A 75 4.01 -0.76 10.12
C GLU A 75 4.40 0.34 11.11
N HIS A 76 3.39 0.95 11.72
CA HIS A 76 3.55 1.95 12.76
C HIS A 76 3.44 1.39 14.17
N ASP A 77 2.55 0.42 14.40
CA ASP A 77 2.36 -0.19 15.71
C ASP A 77 3.56 -1.08 16.08
N PRO A 78 4.29 -0.78 17.17
CA PRO A 78 5.48 -1.52 17.53
C PRO A 78 5.19 -2.96 17.97
N ILE A 79 4.01 -3.24 18.51
CA ILE A 79 3.61 -4.59 18.94
C ILE A 79 3.34 -5.44 17.71
N ARG A 80 2.53 -4.95 16.76
CA ARG A 80 2.27 -5.63 15.48
C ARG A 80 3.55 -5.79 14.67
N ALA A 81 4.40 -4.77 14.59
CA ALA A 81 5.68 -4.84 13.91
C ALA A 81 6.60 -5.93 14.52
N SER A 82 6.68 -6.01 15.85
CA SER A 82 7.48 -7.03 16.54
C SER A 82 6.96 -8.46 16.29
N GLN A 83 5.63 -8.63 16.32
CA GLN A 83 4.98 -9.91 15.98
C GLN A 83 5.25 -10.31 14.53
N LEU A 84 5.11 -9.37 13.59
CA LEU A 84 5.35 -9.61 12.18
C LEU A 84 6.83 -9.89 11.91
N LEU A 85 7.76 -9.19 12.57
CA LEU A 85 9.20 -9.42 12.43
C LEU A 85 9.57 -10.86 12.81
N THR A 86 9.01 -11.35 13.92
CA THR A 86 9.20 -12.74 14.36
C THR A 86 8.75 -13.74 13.28
N ASN A 87 7.63 -13.46 12.62
CA ASN A 87 7.11 -14.31 11.55
C ASN A 87 7.90 -14.19 10.24
N THR A 88 8.40 -13.00 9.92
CA THR A 88 9.05 -12.68 8.62
C THR A 88 10.55 -12.92 8.61
N THR A 89 11.20 -13.13 9.77
CA THR A 89 12.67 -13.32 9.86
C THR A 89 13.20 -14.45 8.97
N SER A 90 12.41 -15.51 8.75
CA SER A 90 12.78 -16.63 7.87
C SER A 90 12.23 -16.51 6.44
N MET A 91 11.43 -15.48 6.16
CA MET A 91 10.79 -15.30 4.87
C MET A 91 11.73 -14.59 3.90
N THR A 92 11.89 -15.15 2.71
CA THR A 92 12.70 -14.54 1.65
C THR A 92 11.87 -13.54 0.86
N GLY A 93 12.44 -12.37 0.56
CA GLY A 93 11.79 -11.35 -0.27
C GLY A 93 10.73 -10.51 0.46
N ILE A 94 10.71 -10.53 1.79
CA ILE A 94 9.81 -9.70 2.60
C ILE A 94 10.66 -8.86 3.55
N THR A 95 10.49 -7.54 3.47
CA THR A 95 11.15 -6.58 4.36
C THR A 95 10.10 -5.81 5.14
N LEU A 96 10.22 -5.81 6.46
CA LEU A 96 9.39 -5.01 7.34
C LEU A 96 10.14 -3.74 7.75
N ASN A 97 9.52 -2.59 7.55
CA ASN A 97 9.97 -1.30 8.05
C ASN A 97 9.01 -0.84 9.13
N TRP A 98 9.52 -0.70 10.35
CA TRP A 98 8.79 -0.03 11.41
C TRP A 98 9.01 1.47 11.30
N ASN A 99 7.93 2.23 11.34
CA ASN A 99 7.92 3.66 11.14
C ASN A 99 7.20 4.37 12.29
N SER A 100 7.67 5.56 12.65
CA SER A 100 6.90 6.43 13.52
C SER A 100 5.69 6.99 12.77
N LEU A 101 4.73 7.57 13.48
CA LEU A 101 3.70 8.42 12.88
C LEU A 101 4.06 9.89 13.03
N LYS A 102 3.73 10.68 12.00
CA LYS A 102 3.70 12.13 12.08
C LYS A 102 2.42 12.70 11.49
N GLN A 103 2.05 13.87 11.98
CA GLN A 103 0.85 14.60 11.58
C GLN A 103 1.25 15.89 10.85
N VAL A 104 0.52 16.22 9.79
CA VAL A 104 0.64 17.49 9.07
C VAL A 104 -0.65 18.31 9.19
N THR A 105 -0.52 19.62 9.03
CA THR A 105 -1.65 20.55 8.92
C THR A 105 -2.37 20.39 7.58
N ASP A 106 -3.59 20.93 7.47
CA ASP A 106 -4.32 20.93 6.19
C ASP A 106 -3.57 21.71 5.10
N GLY A 107 -2.86 22.78 5.46
CA GLY A 107 -2.05 23.56 4.52
C GLY A 107 -0.85 22.77 3.99
N GLU A 108 -0.15 22.05 4.87
CA GLU A 108 0.92 21.12 4.48
C GLU A 108 0.38 19.95 3.65
N CYS A 109 -0.81 19.44 3.99
CA CYS A 109 -1.50 18.42 3.19
C CYS A 109 -1.72 18.90 1.76
N GLU A 110 -2.29 20.09 1.57
CA GLU A 110 -2.57 20.63 0.24
C GLU A 110 -1.28 20.78 -0.59
N GLN A 111 -0.18 21.22 0.03
CA GLN A 111 1.12 21.34 -0.65
C GLN A 111 1.60 20.01 -1.24
N LEU A 112 1.44 18.90 -0.50
CA LEU A 112 1.87 17.58 -0.97
C LEU A 112 1.08 17.12 -2.21
N PHE A 113 -0.23 17.41 -2.24
CA PHE A 113 -1.08 17.02 -3.37
C PHE A 113 -0.97 17.96 -4.56
N SER A 114 -0.62 19.24 -4.35
CA SER A 114 -0.37 20.17 -5.45
C SER A 114 0.97 19.92 -6.16
N GLU A 115 1.96 19.42 -5.43
CA GLU A 115 3.34 19.22 -5.92
C GLU A 115 3.87 17.80 -5.62
N PRO A 116 3.22 16.73 -6.09
CA PRO A 116 3.59 15.36 -5.70
C PRO A 116 4.96 14.91 -6.21
N ALA A 117 5.54 15.58 -7.23
CA ALA A 117 6.92 15.33 -7.65
C ALA A 117 7.94 15.67 -6.55
N GLU A 118 7.62 16.63 -5.66
CA GLU A 118 8.44 17.05 -4.53
C GLU A 118 7.96 16.47 -3.19
N ALA A 119 6.81 15.79 -3.19
CA ALA A 119 6.15 15.39 -1.95
C ALA A 119 7.00 14.47 -1.08
N SER A 120 7.75 13.53 -1.66
CA SER A 120 8.64 12.64 -0.89
C SER A 120 9.73 13.43 -0.15
N GLU A 121 10.40 14.36 -0.83
CA GLU A 121 11.44 15.20 -0.22
C GLU A 121 10.84 16.10 0.85
N ARG A 122 9.75 16.80 0.50
CA ARG A 122 9.05 17.72 1.40
C ARG A 122 8.56 17.01 2.65
N TRP A 123 8.04 15.79 2.51
CA TRP A 123 7.62 14.94 3.63
C TRP A 123 8.74 14.84 4.67
N GLY A 124 10.01 14.69 4.27
CA GLY A 124 11.15 14.62 5.18
C GLY A 124 11.33 15.84 6.10
N THR A 125 10.76 16.99 5.76
CA THR A 125 10.97 18.28 6.45
C THR A 125 9.74 18.82 7.19
N ILE A 126 8.54 18.29 6.93
CA ILE A 126 7.28 18.82 7.45
C ILE A 126 6.61 17.92 8.49
N GLY A 127 5.63 18.48 9.18
CA GLY A 127 4.82 17.76 10.17
C GLY A 127 5.46 17.64 11.54
N LYS A 128 4.71 17.05 12.47
CA LYS A 128 5.10 16.82 13.86
C LYS A 128 4.91 15.36 14.23
N SER A 129 5.85 14.80 14.98
CA SER A 129 5.73 13.42 15.47
C SER A 129 4.46 13.25 16.31
N VAL A 130 3.73 12.16 16.07
CA VAL A 130 2.61 11.73 16.90
C VAL A 130 3.19 10.95 18.09
N PRO A 131 2.75 11.22 19.33
CA PRO A 131 3.16 10.43 20.49
C PRO A 131 2.79 8.94 20.35
N LEU A 132 3.67 8.04 20.82
CA LEU A 132 3.47 6.59 20.71
C LEU A 132 2.15 6.11 21.33
N ASN A 133 1.73 6.71 22.44
CA ASN A 133 0.46 6.38 23.11
C ASN A 133 -0.79 6.79 22.31
N GLN A 134 -0.63 7.43 21.16
CA GLN A 134 -1.71 7.84 20.26
C GLN A 134 -1.70 7.07 18.93
N TYR A 135 -0.82 6.09 18.73
CA TYR A 135 -0.72 5.37 17.45
C TYR A 135 -2.01 4.63 17.07
N GLN A 136 -2.78 4.21 18.07
CA GLN A 136 -4.06 3.52 17.90
C GLN A 136 -5.26 4.47 17.82
N HIS A 137 -5.05 5.79 17.75
CA HIS A 137 -6.13 6.75 17.66
C HIS A 137 -6.55 6.98 16.20
N TYR A 138 -7.58 6.25 15.76
CA TYR A 138 -8.15 6.31 14.40
C TYR A 138 -8.67 7.70 13.97
N THR A 139 -8.87 8.62 14.91
CA THR A 139 -9.43 9.96 14.66
C THR A 139 -8.39 11.04 14.41
N ILE A 140 -7.09 10.73 14.54
CA ILE A 140 -6.04 11.71 14.24
C ILE A 140 -5.96 11.89 12.73
N ARG A 141 -6.38 13.07 12.30
CA ARG A 141 -6.38 13.44 10.88
C ARG A 141 -4.97 13.76 10.40
N ASN A 142 -4.76 13.57 9.10
CA ASN A 142 -3.55 13.93 8.37
C ASN A 142 -2.29 13.29 8.97
N THR A 143 -2.39 12.02 9.36
CA THR A 143 -1.31 11.27 9.99
C THR A 143 -0.81 10.14 9.10
N PHE A 144 0.50 10.06 8.91
CA PHE A 144 1.12 9.03 8.07
C PHE A 144 2.52 8.66 8.58
N TYR A 145 3.14 7.66 7.96
CA TYR A 145 4.45 7.13 8.37
C TYR A 145 5.55 8.20 8.24
N GLY A 146 6.23 8.49 9.35
CA GLY A 146 7.17 9.60 9.48
C GLY A 146 8.35 9.50 8.52
N GLU A 147 8.90 8.31 8.38
CA GLU A 147 10.09 7.99 7.59
C GLU A 147 9.75 7.35 6.23
N ALA A 148 8.51 7.49 5.74
CA ALA A 148 8.08 6.97 4.44
C ALA A 148 9.01 7.39 3.28
N HIS A 149 9.58 8.60 3.37
CA HIS A 149 10.50 9.16 2.39
C HIS A 149 11.90 8.51 2.35
N GLN A 150 12.24 7.70 3.36
CA GLN A 150 13.56 7.07 3.50
C GLN A 150 13.59 5.63 3.00
N ILE A 151 12.45 5.10 2.55
CA ILE A 151 12.35 3.71 2.12
C ILE A 151 13.19 3.56 0.85
N PRO A 152 14.13 2.58 0.81
CA PRO A 152 15.13 2.46 -0.25
C PRO A 152 14.52 1.86 -1.53
N LEU A 153 13.52 2.52 -2.08
CA LEU A 153 12.82 2.12 -3.28
C LEU A 153 13.33 2.88 -4.49
N LEU A 154 13.47 2.17 -5.60
CA LEU A 154 13.84 2.76 -6.88
C LEU A 154 12.60 3.33 -7.58
N HIS A 155 12.78 4.44 -8.30
CA HIS A 155 11.73 5.09 -9.07
C HIS A 155 11.12 4.14 -10.12
N ASN A 156 9.79 4.25 -10.33
CA ASN A 156 9.04 3.51 -11.34
C ASN A 156 9.26 1.98 -11.27
N LYS A 157 9.27 1.43 -10.06
CA LYS A 157 9.51 0.00 -9.82
C LYS A 157 8.41 -0.71 -9.03
N ILE A 158 7.50 0.00 -8.38
CA ILE A 158 6.42 -0.63 -7.61
C ILE A 158 5.28 -1.04 -8.55
N ASP A 159 5.00 -2.34 -8.57
CA ASP A 159 3.92 -2.97 -9.34
C ASP A 159 2.58 -2.90 -8.61
N VAL A 160 2.63 -3.01 -7.28
CA VAL A 160 1.44 -3.04 -6.43
C VAL A 160 1.63 -2.16 -5.22
N LEU A 161 0.68 -1.26 -4.98
CA LEU A 161 0.54 -0.51 -3.74
C LEU A 161 -0.71 -0.99 -2.99
N ILE A 162 -0.55 -1.40 -1.74
CA ILE A 162 -1.66 -1.75 -0.85
C ILE A 162 -1.75 -0.69 0.22
N VAL A 163 -2.89 -0.01 0.27
CA VAL A 163 -3.18 1.09 1.18
C VAL A 163 -4.14 0.60 2.26
N ASP A 164 -3.59 -0.06 3.28
CA ASP A 164 -4.29 -0.67 4.42
C ASP A 164 -3.91 0.03 5.76
N GLY A 165 -3.08 1.06 5.69
CA GLY A 165 -2.59 1.79 6.85
C GLY A 165 -1.90 3.11 6.50
N PRO A 166 -1.64 3.96 7.50
CA PRO A 166 -2.13 3.86 8.87
C PRO A 166 -3.62 4.24 8.93
N HIS A 167 -4.21 4.36 10.11
CA HIS A 167 -5.64 4.70 10.24
C HIS A 167 -5.96 6.13 9.80
N GLY A 168 -7.23 6.37 9.45
CA GLY A 168 -7.74 7.71 9.14
C GLY A 168 -7.45 8.18 7.71
N ASN A 169 -7.72 9.47 7.45
CA ASN A 169 -7.57 10.06 6.12
C ASN A 169 -6.11 10.18 5.64
N GLY A 170 -5.13 9.94 6.52
CA GLY A 170 -3.72 10.05 6.16
C GLY A 170 -3.22 8.97 5.20
N ARG A 171 -3.97 7.87 5.00
CA ARG A 171 -3.72 6.88 3.94
C ARG A 171 -3.54 7.52 2.56
N SER A 172 -4.25 8.62 2.27
CA SER A 172 -4.13 9.35 1.01
C SER A 172 -2.71 9.86 0.74
N PHE A 173 -1.87 10.09 1.77
CA PHE A 173 -0.50 10.54 1.58
C PHE A 173 0.40 9.52 0.88
N ALA A 174 0.00 8.25 0.82
CA ALA A 174 0.65 7.25 0.00
C ALA A 174 0.76 7.70 -1.48
N PHE A 175 -0.26 8.39 -1.99
CA PHE A 175 -0.33 8.76 -3.40
C PHE A 175 0.71 9.81 -3.80
N PRO A 176 0.81 10.98 -3.13
CA PRO A 176 1.85 11.95 -3.47
C PRO A 176 3.25 11.47 -3.09
N ILE A 177 3.43 10.88 -1.90
CA ILE A 177 4.76 10.49 -1.40
C ILE A 177 5.39 9.40 -2.26
N PHE A 178 4.63 8.39 -2.67
CA PHE A 178 5.16 7.28 -3.47
C PHE A 178 4.95 7.46 -4.98
N SER A 179 4.46 8.62 -5.43
CA SER A 179 4.05 8.83 -6.82
C SER A 179 5.16 8.50 -7.83
N SER A 180 6.41 8.87 -7.55
CA SER A 180 7.58 8.62 -8.41
C SER A 180 8.05 7.16 -8.39
N LEU A 181 7.58 6.37 -7.43
CA LEU A 181 7.97 4.96 -7.25
C LEU A 181 7.03 4.00 -7.99
N LEU A 182 5.76 4.40 -8.17
CA LEU A 182 4.74 3.58 -8.83
C LEU A 182 4.99 3.45 -10.33
N LYS A 183 4.75 2.26 -10.87
CA LYS A 183 4.67 2.06 -12.31
C LYS A 183 3.45 2.75 -12.91
N LYS A 184 3.55 3.11 -14.20
CA LYS A 184 2.45 3.76 -14.94
C LYS A 184 1.16 2.92 -14.97
N ASP A 185 1.29 1.61 -14.89
CA ASP A 185 0.22 0.61 -14.88
C ASP A 185 0.09 -0.13 -13.53
N ALA A 186 0.68 0.42 -12.47
CA ALA A 186 0.64 -0.19 -11.15
C ALA A 186 -0.81 -0.43 -10.67
N LEU A 187 -0.98 -1.48 -9.89
CA LEU A 187 -2.24 -1.78 -9.22
C LEU A 187 -2.24 -1.12 -7.84
N VAL A 188 -3.37 -0.49 -7.48
CA VAL A 188 -3.54 0.10 -6.15
C VAL A 188 -4.77 -0.52 -5.51
N LEU A 189 -4.57 -1.20 -4.38
CA LEU A 189 -5.64 -1.77 -3.56
C LEU A 189 -5.83 -0.91 -2.32
N ILE A 190 -7.03 -0.37 -2.14
CA ILE A 190 -7.37 0.58 -1.07
C ILE A 190 -8.38 -0.08 -0.14
N ASP A 191 -8.00 -0.18 1.14
CA ASP A 191 -8.87 -0.57 2.24
C ASP A 191 -9.75 0.61 2.67
N ASP A 192 -10.98 0.30 3.10
CA ASP A 192 -11.97 1.28 3.55
C ASP A 192 -12.14 2.46 2.59
N PHE A 193 -12.21 2.16 1.30
CA PHE A 193 -12.07 3.17 0.23
C PHE A 193 -13.11 4.32 0.31
N ASP A 194 -14.23 4.11 1.00
CA ASP A 194 -15.35 5.05 1.16
C ASP A 194 -15.44 5.72 2.55
N HIS A 195 -14.57 5.38 3.51
CA HIS A 195 -14.48 6.09 4.79
C HIS A 195 -13.92 7.51 4.66
N TYR A 196 -13.12 7.75 3.63
CA TYR A 196 -12.51 9.03 3.27
C TYR A 196 -12.44 9.16 1.74
N PRO A 197 -12.17 10.35 1.17
CA PRO A 197 -12.15 10.55 -0.28
C PRO A 197 -10.89 9.97 -0.96
N PHE A 198 -10.47 8.74 -0.62
CA PHE A 198 -9.24 8.12 -1.10
C PHE A 198 -9.16 8.03 -2.62
N ALA A 199 -10.25 7.61 -3.27
CA ALA A 199 -10.32 7.57 -4.73
C ALA A 199 -10.15 8.98 -5.34
N ALA A 200 -10.83 9.99 -4.80
CA ALA A 200 -10.70 11.36 -5.27
C ALA A 200 -9.30 11.93 -5.04
N ASP A 201 -8.66 11.61 -3.90
CA ASP A 201 -7.28 12.01 -3.62
C ASP A 201 -6.29 11.34 -4.58
N LEU A 202 -6.49 10.06 -4.92
CA LEU A 202 -5.72 9.37 -5.95
C LEU A 202 -5.91 10.03 -7.32
N GLU A 203 -7.16 10.40 -7.67
CA GLU A 203 -7.48 11.09 -8.93
C GLU A 203 -6.83 12.47 -9.05
N ARG A 204 -6.40 13.12 -7.96
CA ARG A 204 -5.66 14.39 -8.04
C ARG A 204 -4.31 14.22 -8.73
N ILE A 205 -3.74 13.01 -8.65
CA ILE A 205 -2.36 12.72 -9.07
C ILE A 205 -2.35 11.81 -10.30
N PHE A 206 -3.24 10.82 -10.34
CA PHE A 206 -3.26 9.80 -11.38
C PHE A 206 -4.60 9.74 -12.12
N SER A 207 -4.54 9.25 -13.35
CA SER A 207 -5.68 8.62 -14.02
C SER A 207 -5.65 7.13 -13.73
N PHE A 208 -6.81 6.50 -13.56
CA PHE A 208 -6.91 5.07 -13.30
C PHE A 208 -8.24 4.48 -13.81
N ASP A 209 -8.24 3.17 -13.98
CA ASP A 209 -9.44 2.37 -14.23
C ASP A 209 -9.83 1.61 -12.96
N GLU A 210 -11.11 1.62 -12.59
CA GLU A 210 -11.66 0.75 -11.55
C GLU A 210 -11.72 -0.70 -12.06
N ILE A 211 -11.07 -1.62 -11.35
CA ILE A 211 -10.98 -3.03 -11.73
C ILE A 211 -11.92 -3.91 -10.90
N TYR A 212 -12.06 -3.55 -9.63
CA TYR A 212 -12.90 -4.27 -8.68
C TYR A 212 -13.24 -3.36 -7.50
N LYS A 213 -14.47 -3.50 -7.02
CA LYS A 213 -15.02 -2.78 -5.89
C LYS A 213 -15.92 -3.73 -5.13
N ASP A 214 -15.74 -3.78 -3.82
CA ASP A 214 -16.52 -4.65 -2.94
C ASP A 214 -16.84 -3.96 -1.63
N VAL A 215 -18.06 -4.22 -1.17
CA VAL A 215 -18.59 -3.71 0.09
C VAL A 215 -19.35 -4.88 0.70
N TRP A 216 -18.70 -5.56 1.65
CA TRP A 216 -19.26 -6.70 2.35
C TRP A 216 -19.04 -6.57 3.86
N GLU A 217 -20.13 -6.46 4.61
CA GLU A 217 -20.09 -6.18 6.05
C GLU A 217 -19.19 -4.97 6.35
N ASP A 218 -18.15 -5.16 7.16
CA ASP A 218 -17.19 -4.11 7.54
C ASP A 218 -15.96 -4.09 6.61
N GLN A 219 -15.99 -4.75 5.45
CA GLN A 219 -14.86 -4.81 4.50
C GLN A 219 -15.18 -4.08 3.20
N HIS A 220 -14.44 -3.01 2.94
CA HIS A 220 -14.68 -2.10 1.83
C HIS A 220 -13.40 -1.99 0.99
N TRP A 221 -13.33 -2.67 -0.15
CA TRP A 221 -12.11 -2.73 -0.97
C TRP A 221 -12.32 -2.10 -2.34
N LEU A 222 -11.35 -1.31 -2.77
CA LEU A 222 -11.25 -0.79 -4.13
C LEU A 222 -9.91 -1.17 -4.74
N LEU A 223 -9.95 -1.85 -5.88
CA LEU A 223 -8.79 -2.15 -6.70
C LEU A 223 -8.86 -1.34 -7.98
N VAL A 224 -7.82 -0.55 -8.23
CA VAL A 224 -7.67 0.22 -9.46
C VAL A 224 -6.37 -0.12 -10.17
N ARG A 225 -6.31 0.19 -11.46
CA ARG A 225 -5.09 0.16 -12.27
C ARG A 225 -4.77 1.56 -12.74
N LEU A 226 -3.55 2.04 -12.49
CA LEU A 226 -3.11 3.33 -13.01
C LEU A 226 -3.04 3.30 -14.53
N THR A 227 -3.38 4.42 -15.17
CA THR A 227 -3.31 4.59 -16.64
C THR A 227 -2.46 5.79 -17.05
N GLY A 228 -1.91 6.53 -16.09
CA GLY A 228 -0.97 7.64 -16.30
C GLY A 228 -0.99 8.66 -15.17
N GLY A 229 0.03 9.52 -15.09
CA GLY A 229 0.09 10.65 -14.17
C GLY A 229 -0.52 11.91 -14.78
N LYS A 230 -1.36 12.63 -14.04
CA LYS A 230 -1.98 13.89 -14.52
C LYS A 230 -0.99 15.06 -14.61
N ILE A 231 0.17 14.93 -13.97
CA ILE A 231 1.20 15.99 -13.91
C ILE A 231 2.13 15.95 -15.12
N GLU A 232 2.40 14.77 -15.68
CA GLU A 232 3.11 14.65 -16.96
C GLU A 232 2.31 15.32 -18.11
N ALA A 233 0.98 15.25 -18.07
CA ALA A 233 0.11 15.82 -19.10
C ALA A 233 0.12 17.36 -19.16
N LYS A 234 0.30 18.06 -18.03
CA LYS A 234 0.37 19.53 -18.02
C LYS A 234 1.69 20.06 -18.57
N ALA A 235 2.81 19.37 -18.32
CA ALA A 235 4.12 19.77 -18.83
C ALA A 235 4.23 19.61 -20.35
N MET A 236 3.54 18.63 -20.94
CA MET A 236 3.50 18.41 -22.40
C MET A 236 2.57 19.38 -23.15
N LEU A 237 1.58 19.99 -22.49
CA LEU A 237 0.68 20.98 -23.10
C LEU A 237 1.23 22.42 -23.04
N GLN A 238 2.40 22.61 -22.44
CA GLN A 238 3.08 23.90 -22.31
C GLN A 238 4.40 24.00 -23.10
N GLN A 239 4.69 23.00 -23.94
CA GLN A 239 5.78 23.00 -24.93
C GLN A 239 5.20 23.09 -26.34
#